data_AF-A0A2V9CJ78-F1
#
_entry.id   AF-A0A2V9CJ78-F1
#
_cell.length_a   1.000
_cell.length_b   1.000
_cell.length_c   1.000
_cell.angle_alpha   90.00
_cell.angle_beta   90.00
_cell.angle_gamma   90.00
#
_symmetry.space_group_name_H-M   'P 1'
#
loop_
_entity.id
_entity.type
_entity.pdbx_description
1 polymer ?
#
loop_
_entity_poly.entity_id
_entity_poly.type
_entity_poly.pdbx_seq_one_letter_code
_entity_poly.pdbx_strand_id
1 'polypeptide(L)'
;MSQAVLDAALAYAARGWAVLPVRASSKVPLTAHGVYDATIYETTIREWWAKCPSANVGIACGSKSAGLVVLDVDEAEMLWQLEKTCGPLPVTRRVRTGRGTHHYFLSRDPIRTQNLAPGIELRGKGSYVLAPPSLHPNGTRYQLIDDLELAPLPNALRELLAAPSISNTPPNVKLGDDPSQLSRRLRELTETDPQIKLRWYGDPLGLNDSSRSAVDLSLASLLVNRGFTDAEIADALRLAPYNKEWKGLADRRHELTPDYLARTIAKARSNDRPASPRALSVATAVPKVEPSPAQVEDGAVLLREVEGCINSLVILPAHTKLAVTCWVLATHCFDFFWTFPYLAITSPTPRCGKTRSLEVLECLVHKPHRSSNISEAALYRVVQKHQPTLLLDEVENLGGKRERAEALRGLLNSGY
;
A
#
# COMPACT_ATOMS: atom_id res chain seq x y z
N MET A 1 -16.48 -24.85 18.83
CA MET A 1 -15.72 -24.18 17.75
C MET A 1 -15.32 -25.13 16.62
N SER A 2 -14.98 -26.40 16.91
CA SER A 2 -14.59 -27.40 15.90
C SER A 2 -15.64 -27.69 14.82
N GLN A 3 -16.90 -27.87 15.23
CA GLN A 3 -17.99 -28.21 14.29
C GLN A 3 -18.24 -27.10 13.26
N ALA A 4 -18.19 -25.83 13.69
CA ALA A 4 -18.43 -24.69 12.82
C ALA A 4 -17.39 -24.55 11.69
N VAL A 5 -16.14 -24.97 11.91
CA VAL A 5 -15.10 -24.93 10.87
C VAL A 5 -15.29 -26.09 9.88
N LEU A 6 -15.68 -27.27 10.35
CA LEU A 6 -16.00 -28.40 9.49
C LEU A 6 -17.23 -28.10 8.62
N ASP A 7 -18.30 -27.56 9.19
CA ASP A 7 -19.51 -27.20 8.45
C ASP A 7 -19.20 -26.16 7.36
N ALA A 8 -18.34 -25.18 7.66
CA ALA A 8 -17.85 -24.21 6.68
C ALA A 8 -17.00 -24.86 5.59
N ALA A 9 -16.09 -25.79 5.94
CA ALA A 9 -15.28 -26.52 4.99
C ALA A 9 -16.14 -27.32 4.00
N LEU A 10 -17.18 -28.00 4.49
CA LEU A 10 -18.15 -28.71 3.65
C LEU A 10 -18.96 -27.74 2.77
N ALA A 11 -19.37 -26.59 3.31
CA ALA A 11 -20.07 -25.56 2.54
C ALA A 11 -19.21 -24.94 1.43
N TYR A 12 -17.90 -24.84 1.62
CA TYR A 12 -16.96 -24.42 0.57
C TYR A 12 -16.76 -25.52 -0.48
N ALA A 13 -16.61 -26.77 -0.05
CA ALA A 13 -16.50 -27.91 -0.97
C ALA A 13 -17.75 -28.06 -1.86
N ALA A 14 -18.95 -27.86 -1.29
CA ALA A 14 -20.21 -27.86 -2.03
C ALA A 14 -20.30 -26.74 -3.10
N ARG A 15 -19.53 -25.66 -2.95
CA ARG A 15 -19.36 -24.59 -3.96
C ARG A 15 -18.29 -24.90 -5.00
N GLY A 16 -17.70 -26.09 -4.95
CA GLY A 16 -16.60 -26.49 -5.81
C GLY A 16 -15.25 -25.89 -5.40
N TRP A 17 -15.11 -25.39 -4.17
CA TRP A 17 -13.84 -24.86 -3.67
C TRP A 17 -13.08 -25.95 -2.91
N ALA A 18 -11.90 -26.33 -3.42
CA ALA A 18 -11.06 -27.32 -2.77
C ALA A 18 -10.50 -26.77 -1.46
N VAL A 19 -10.81 -27.45 -0.36
CA VAL A 19 -10.40 -27.06 0.99
C VAL A 19 -9.27 -27.94 1.51
N LEU A 20 -8.58 -27.46 2.54
CA LEU A 20 -7.56 -28.20 3.28
C LEU A 20 -7.57 -27.80 4.77
N PRO A 21 -7.21 -28.72 5.68
CA PRO A 21 -7.00 -28.41 7.09
C PRO A 21 -5.68 -27.66 7.27
N VAL A 22 -5.74 -26.56 8.01
CA VAL A 22 -4.60 -25.73 8.38
C VAL A 22 -4.44 -25.78 9.89
N ARG A 23 -3.21 -25.91 10.39
CA ARG A 23 -2.95 -25.96 11.83
C ARG A 23 -3.52 -24.72 12.51
N ALA A 24 -4.20 -24.93 13.64
CA ALA A 24 -4.85 -23.88 14.43
C ALA A 24 -3.92 -22.69 14.68
N SER A 25 -4.45 -21.47 14.56
CA SER A 25 -3.73 -20.20 14.76
C SER A 25 -2.39 -20.11 13.99
N SER A 26 -2.31 -20.78 12.84
CA SER A 26 -1.13 -20.77 11.98
C SER A 26 -1.53 -20.65 10.51
N LYS A 27 -0.54 -20.48 9.63
CA LYS A 27 -0.69 -20.57 8.16
C LYS A 27 0.06 -21.80 7.62
N VAL A 28 0.02 -22.92 8.33
CA VAL A 28 0.73 -24.16 7.96
C VAL A 28 -0.27 -25.29 7.68
N PRO A 29 -0.31 -25.86 6.47
CA PRO A 29 -1.17 -27.01 6.16
C PRO A 29 -0.87 -28.21 7.06
N LEU A 30 -1.91 -29.00 7.36
CA LEU A 30 -1.75 -30.29 8.05
C LEU A 30 -1.61 -31.48 7.09
N THR A 31 -1.77 -31.23 5.79
CA THR A 31 -1.65 -32.21 4.71
C THR A 31 -0.19 -32.48 4.33
N ALA A 32 0.09 -33.69 3.84
CA ALA A 32 1.46 -34.13 3.54
C ALA A 32 2.10 -33.35 2.39
N HIS A 33 1.34 -33.07 1.32
CA HIS A 33 1.78 -32.28 0.17
C HIS A 33 1.25 -30.85 0.20
N GLY A 34 0.90 -30.35 1.39
CA GLY A 34 0.40 -28.99 1.57
C GLY A 34 -0.86 -28.70 0.74
N VAL A 35 -0.88 -27.57 0.05
CA VAL A 35 -2.01 -27.13 -0.78
C VAL A 35 -2.39 -28.12 -1.89
N TYR A 36 -1.44 -28.93 -2.35
CA TYR A 36 -1.69 -29.88 -3.43
C TYR A 36 -2.61 -31.02 -3.01
N ASP A 37 -2.81 -31.26 -1.72
CA ASP A 37 -3.78 -32.25 -1.22
C ASP A 37 -5.20 -31.69 -1.09
N ALA A 38 -5.42 -30.38 -1.30
CA ALA A 38 -6.75 -29.77 -1.16
C ALA A 38 -7.80 -30.47 -2.05
N THR A 39 -9.00 -30.66 -1.48
CA THR A 39 -10.05 -31.52 -2.05
C THR A 39 -11.45 -30.93 -1.86
N ILE A 40 -12.39 -31.39 -2.69
CA ILE A 40 -13.83 -31.14 -2.54
C ILE A 40 -14.59 -32.37 -2.02
N TYR A 41 -13.91 -33.51 -1.84
CA TYR A 41 -14.56 -34.74 -1.43
C TYR A 41 -14.89 -34.72 0.05
N GLU A 42 -16.20 -34.76 0.35
CA GLU A 42 -16.73 -34.69 1.71
C GLU A 42 -16.15 -35.75 2.65
N THR A 43 -15.96 -36.98 2.17
CA THR A 43 -15.39 -38.08 2.96
C THR A 43 -14.00 -37.73 3.49
N THR A 44 -13.11 -37.26 2.61
CA THR A 44 -11.75 -36.83 2.98
C THR A 44 -11.78 -35.63 3.94
N ILE A 45 -12.68 -34.66 3.72
CA ILE A 45 -12.81 -33.48 4.58
C ILE A 45 -13.23 -33.89 6.00
N ARG A 46 -14.22 -34.78 6.13
CA ARG A 46 -14.68 -35.29 7.42
C ARG A 46 -13.58 -36.05 8.15
N GLU A 47 -12.80 -36.87 7.44
CA GLU A 47 -11.66 -37.58 8.02
C GLU A 47 -10.58 -36.64 8.58
N TRP A 48 -10.25 -35.56 7.86
CA TRP A 48 -9.28 -34.58 8.32
C TRP A 48 -9.70 -33.89 9.62
N TRP A 49 -10.95 -33.44 9.71
CA TRP A 49 -11.46 -32.78 10.92
C TRP A 49 -11.79 -33.75 12.05
N ALA A 50 -12.04 -35.04 11.76
CA ALA A 50 -12.07 -36.08 12.80
C ALA A 50 -10.69 -36.26 13.47
N LYS A 51 -9.61 -36.20 12.69
CA LYS A 51 -8.22 -36.29 13.20
C LYS A 51 -7.78 -34.99 13.89
N CYS A 52 -8.19 -33.83 13.39
CA CYS A 52 -7.83 -32.54 13.95
C CYS A 52 -9.05 -31.61 14.04
N PRO A 53 -9.89 -31.73 15.08
CA PRO A 53 -11.12 -30.94 15.21
C PRO A 53 -10.88 -29.44 15.36
N SER A 54 -9.69 -29.03 15.83
CA SER A 54 -9.32 -27.62 16.02
C SER A 54 -8.70 -26.97 14.79
N ALA A 55 -8.54 -27.70 13.67
CA ALA A 55 -7.94 -27.17 12.46
C ALA A 55 -8.73 -25.97 11.92
N ASN A 56 -8.00 -24.98 11.43
CA ASN A 56 -8.52 -23.93 10.56
C ASN A 56 -8.83 -24.52 9.16
N VAL A 57 -9.62 -23.80 8.37
CA VAL A 57 -9.92 -24.14 6.97
C VAL A 57 -9.17 -23.21 6.01
N GLY A 58 -8.43 -23.81 5.08
CA GLY A 58 -7.88 -23.13 3.91
C GLY A 58 -8.67 -23.46 2.65
N ILE A 59 -8.67 -22.56 1.67
CA ILE A 59 -9.19 -22.79 0.32
C ILE A 59 -8.03 -22.66 -0.68
N ALA A 60 -7.80 -23.71 -1.46
CA ALA A 60 -6.81 -23.68 -2.54
C ALA A 60 -7.27 -22.75 -3.66
N CYS A 61 -6.35 -21.95 -4.21
CA CYS A 61 -6.60 -21.05 -5.34
C CYS A 61 -6.24 -21.73 -6.67
N GLY A 62 -6.82 -21.23 -7.76
CA GLY A 62 -6.64 -21.71 -9.13
C GLY A 62 -7.64 -22.81 -9.52
N SER A 63 -7.22 -23.66 -10.45
CA SER A 63 -8.11 -24.64 -11.11
C SER A 63 -8.74 -25.67 -10.16
N LYS A 64 -8.13 -25.94 -9.01
CA LYS A 64 -8.72 -26.82 -7.97
C LYS A 64 -10.01 -26.26 -7.36
N SER A 65 -10.23 -24.95 -7.47
CA SER A 65 -11.42 -24.26 -6.96
C SER A 65 -12.12 -23.50 -8.09
N ALA A 66 -12.33 -24.18 -9.22
CA ALA A 66 -13.00 -23.65 -10.40
C ALA A 66 -12.39 -22.34 -10.97
N GLY A 67 -11.09 -22.09 -10.75
CA GLY A 67 -10.43 -20.87 -11.22
C GLY A 67 -10.48 -19.72 -10.22
N LEU A 68 -10.74 -20.00 -8.94
CA LEU A 68 -10.72 -19.00 -7.87
C LEU A 68 -9.35 -18.30 -7.79
N VAL A 69 -9.37 -16.97 -7.77
CA VAL A 69 -8.20 -16.12 -7.53
C VAL A 69 -8.54 -15.17 -6.40
N VAL A 70 -7.61 -14.90 -5.50
CA VAL A 70 -7.86 -14.03 -4.35
C VAL A 70 -6.84 -12.90 -4.31
N LEU A 71 -7.30 -11.66 -4.29
CA LEU A 71 -6.46 -10.50 -4.01
C LEU A 71 -6.39 -10.31 -2.48
N ASP A 72 -5.25 -10.62 -1.90
CA ASP A 72 -4.92 -10.47 -0.48
C ASP A 72 -4.37 -9.07 -0.24
N VAL A 73 -5.16 -8.23 0.42
CA VAL A 73 -4.87 -6.81 0.66
C VAL A 73 -4.62 -6.63 2.15
N ASP A 74 -3.37 -6.40 2.53
CA ASP A 74 -2.98 -6.02 3.89
C ASP A 74 -2.98 -4.49 4.07
N GLU A 75 -2.78 -3.72 3.00
CA GLU A 75 -2.65 -2.26 3.04
C GLU A 75 -3.72 -1.59 2.15
N ALA A 76 -4.75 -1.01 2.78
CA ALA A 76 -5.90 -0.42 2.08
C ALA A 76 -5.50 0.76 1.17
N GLU A 77 -4.48 1.53 1.54
CA GLU A 77 -3.95 2.63 0.72
C GLU A 77 -3.36 2.12 -0.60
N MET A 78 -2.68 0.97 -0.56
CA MET A 78 -2.10 0.37 -1.75
C MET A 78 -3.18 -0.17 -2.68
N LEU A 79 -4.33 -0.60 -2.13
CA LEU A 79 -5.45 -1.10 -2.94
C LEU A 79 -6.01 0.02 -3.79
N TRP A 80 -6.15 1.20 -3.19
CA TRP A 80 -6.58 2.39 -3.91
C TRP A 80 -5.58 2.80 -5.01
N GLN A 81 -4.27 2.67 -4.78
CA GLN A 81 -3.26 2.90 -5.81
C GLN A 81 -3.38 1.90 -6.97
N LEU A 82 -3.61 0.62 -6.66
CA LEU A 82 -3.84 -0.40 -7.67
C LEU A 82 -5.08 -0.07 -8.49
N GLU A 83 -6.18 0.33 -7.85
CA GLU A 83 -7.43 0.75 -8.50
C GLU A 83 -7.27 1.99 -9.38
N LYS A 84 -6.34 2.90 -9.07
CA LYS A 84 -5.99 4.00 -9.99
C LYS A 84 -5.32 3.50 -11.26
N THR A 85 -4.50 2.47 -11.16
CA THR A 85 -3.77 1.92 -12.32
C THR A 85 -4.64 0.99 -13.16
N CYS A 86 -5.43 0.13 -12.53
CA CYS A 86 -6.24 -0.88 -13.23
C CYS A 86 -7.74 -0.54 -13.33
N GLY A 87 -8.16 0.63 -12.84
CA GLY A 87 -9.56 0.94 -12.62
C GLY A 87 -10.11 0.29 -11.35
N PRO A 88 -11.31 0.72 -10.90
CA PRO A 88 -11.92 0.21 -9.66
C PRO A 88 -12.15 -1.29 -9.76
N LEU A 89 -11.93 -2.00 -8.66
CA LEU A 89 -12.23 -3.43 -8.63
C LEU A 89 -13.75 -3.62 -8.65
N PRO A 90 -14.25 -4.61 -9.43
CA PRO A 90 -15.65 -4.93 -9.40
C PRO A 90 -16.04 -5.41 -8.00
N VAL A 91 -17.23 -5.02 -7.57
CA VAL A 91 -17.79 -5.47 -6.30
C VAL A 91 -17.88 -7.00 -6.35
N THR A 92 -17.26 -7.64 -5.37
CA THR A 92 -17.14 -9.11 -5.29
C THR A 92 -17.16 -9.55 -3.83
N ARG A 93 -17.17 -10.87 -3.62
CA ARG A 93 -17.05 -11.45 -2.28
C ARG A 93 -15.78 -10.99 -1.57
N ARG A 94 -15.95 -10.48 -0.34
CA ARG A 94 -14.82 -10.02 0.50
C ARG A 94 -14.80 -10.68 1.88
N VAL A 95 -13.61 -10.97 2.35
CA VAL A 95 -13.36 -11.52 3.69
C VAL A 95 -12.40 -10.60 4.45
N ARG A 96 -12.74 -10.26 5.69
CA ARG A 96 -11.87 -9.57 6.64
C ARG A 96 -10.79 -10.53 7.10
N THR A 97 -9.53 -10.09 7.05
CA THR A 97 -8.38 -10.82 7.56
C THR A 97 -7.91 -10.20 8.88
N GLY A 98 -6.82 -10.72 9.44
CA GLY A 98 -6.21 -10.14 10.63
C GLY A 98 -5.52 -8.79 10.40
N ARG A 99 -5.28 -8.39 9.15
CA ARG A 99 -4.55 -7.16 8.77
C ARG A 99 -5.26 -6.31 7.71
N GLY A 100 -6.09 -6.92 6.86
CA GLY A 100 -6.86 -6.21 5.83
C GLY A 100 -8.00 -7.06 5.27
N THR A 101 -8.07 -7.24 3.95
CA THR A 101 -9.18 -7.90 3.24
C THR A 101 -8.72 -8.82 2.11
N HIS A 102 -9.38 -9.97 1.98
CA HIS A 102 -9.31 -10.79 0.77
C HIS A 102 -10.47 -10.42 -0.15
N HIS A 103 -10.20 -10.19 -1.45
CA HIS A 103 -11.19 -9.99 -2.49
C HIS A 103 -11.16 -11.19 -3.45
N TYR A 104 -12.27 -11.92 -3.57
CA TYR A 104 -12.32 -13.19 -4.30
C TYR A 104 -12.82 -12.94 -5.72
N PHE A 105 -12.15 -13.50 -6.73
CA PHE A 105 -12.49 -13.37 -8.14
C PHE A 105 -12.47 -14.73 -8.84
N LEU A 106 -13.10 -14.79 -10.01
CA LEU A 106 -13.04 -15.94 -10.91
C LEU A 106 -12.15 -15.64 -12.12
N SER A 107 -11.21 -16.53 -12.43
CA SER A 107 -10.41 -16.47 -13.65
C SER A 107 -10.59 -17.74 -14.49
N ARG A 108 -10.79 -17.56 -15.80
CA ARG A 108 -10.79 -18.66 -16.78
C ARG A 108 -9.36 -19.12 -17.12
N ASP A 109 -8.41 -18.20 -17.04
CA ASP A 109 -7.00 -18.46 -17.33
C ASP A 109 -6.22 -18.84 -16.07
N PRO A 110 -5.17 -19.69 -16.18
CA PRO A 110 -4.31 -20.03 -15.05
C PRO A 110 -3.53 -18.81 -14.55
N ILE A 111 -3.93 -18.25 -13.41
CA ILE A 111 -3.20 -17.18 -12.73
C ILE A 111 -2.16 -17.77 -11.79
N ARG A 112 -0.91 -17.30 -11.88
CA ARG A 112 0.14 -17.63 -10.90
C ARG A 112 0.04 -16.70 -9.70
N THR A 113 0.53 -17.17 -8.57
CA THR A 113 0.62 -16.32 -7.38
C THR A 113 1.72 -15.29 -7.58
N GLN A 114 1.39 -14.02 -7.35
CA GLN A 114 2.32 -12.91 -7.53
C GLN A 114 1.96 -11.71 -6.65
N ASN A 115 2.98 -10.98 -6.22
CA ASN A 115 2.77 -9.70 -5.55
C ASN A 115 2.52 -8.62 -6.61
N LEU A 116 1.47 -7.84 -6.43
CA LEU A 116 1.14 -6.72 -7.32
C LEU A 116 1.70 -5.41 -6.79
N ALA A 117 1.71 -5.25 -5.46
CA ALA A 117 2.25 -4.10 -4.77
C ALA A 117 2.63 -4.47 -3.32
N PRO A 118 3.37 -3.63 -2.58
CA PRO A 118 3.52 -3.78 -1.14
C PRO A 118 2.16 -3.98 -0.46
N GLY A 119 2.01 -5.06 0.31
CA GLY A 119 0.74 -5.37 0.99
C GLY A 119 -0.40 -5.78 0.05
N ILE A 120 -0.13 -6.08 -1.23
CA ILE A 120 -1.12 -6.64 -2.16
C ILE A 120 -0.54 -7.84 -2.90
N GLU A 121 -1.14 -8.99 -2.66
CA GLU A 121 -0.76 -10.24 -3.29
C GLU A 121 -1.95 -10.88 -4.01
N LEU A 122 -1.76 -11.25 -5.28
CA LEU A 122 -2.72 -12.04 -6.03
C LEU A 122 -2.41 -13.53 -5.85
N ARG A 123 -3.29 -14.25 -5.17
CA ARG A 123 -3.20 -15.68 -4.88
C ARG A 123 -3.88 -16.49 -5.98
N GLY A 124 -3.06 -17.24 -6.73
CA GLY A 124 -3.49 -18.07 -7.85
C GLY A 124 -3.10 -19.54 -7.68
N LYS A 125 -2.90 -20.25 -8.78
CA LYS A 125 -2.50 -21.67 -8.82
C LYS A 125 -1.32 -21.93 -7.88
N GLY A 126 -1.44 -22.99 -7.08
CA GLY A 126 -0.38 -23.43 -6.15
C GLY A 126 -0.32 -22.65 -4.84
N SER A 127 -1.28 -21.76 -4.58
CA SER A 127 -1.45 -21.08 -3.29
C SER A 127 -2.81 -21.38 -2.66
N TYR A 128 -2.97 -20.98 -1.41
CA TYR A 128 -4.24 -21.08 -0.69
C TYR A 128 -4.41 -19.88 0.24
N VAL A 129 -5.66 -19.62 0.64
CA VAL A 129 -6.01 -18.60 1.62
C VAL A 129 -6.73 -19.22 2.81
N LEU A 130 -6.57 -18.65 4.00
CA LEU A 130 -7.43 -18.98 5.14
C LEU A 130 -8.83 -18.40 4.90
N ALA A 131 -9.85 -19.19 5.21
CA ALA A 131 -11.25 -18.83 5.00
C ALA A 131 -12.02 -18.76 6.32
N PRO A 132 -13.12 -17.99 6.40
CA PRO A 132 -13.98 -17.97 7.56
C PRO A 132 -14.47 -19.39 7.95
N PRO A 133 -14.67 -19.69 9.25
CA PRO A 133 -14.45 -18.83 10.41
C PRO A 133 -13.06 -19.03 11.04
N SER A 134 -12.01 -19.33 10.26
CA SER A 134 -10.65 -19.61 10.77
C SER A 134 -10.07 -18.48 11.63
N LEU A 135 -9.09 -18.83 12.47
CA LEU A 135 -8.34 -17.88 13.31
C LEU A 135 -6.98 -17.56 12.70
N HIS A 136 -6.70 -16.27 12.54
CA HIS A 136 -5.38 -15.77 12.19
C HIS A 136 -4.40 -15.96 13.37
N PRO A 137 -3.08 -16.08 13.12
CA PRO A 137 -2.08 -16.21 14.19
C PRO A 137 -2.11 -15.13 15.28
N ASN A 138 -2.60 -13.93 14.95
CA ASN A 138 -2.77 -12.83 15.92
C ASN A 138 -4.08 -12.93 16.73
N GLY A 139 -4.85 -14.01 16.60
CA GLY A 139 -6.14 -14.21 17.28
C GLY A 139 -7.36 -13.62 16.57
N THR A 140 -7.17 -12.82 15.50
CA THR A 140 -8.30 -12.25 14.74
C THR A 140 -9.00 -13.32 13.92
N ARG A 141 -10.34 -13.32 13.90
CA ARG A 141 -11.12 -14.28 13.12
C ARG A 141 -11.33 -13.77 11.70
N TYR A 142 -11.14 -14.66 10.72
CA TYR A 142 -11.55 -14.41 9.34
C TYR A 142 -13.09 -14.34 9.27
N GLN A 143 -13.62 -13.24 8.72
CA GLN A 143 -15.06 -12.97 8.67
C GLN A 143 -15.49 -12.58 7.27
N LEU A 144 -16.60 -13.15 6.79
CA LEU A 144 -17.21 -12.71 5.54
C LEU A 144 -17.76 -11.29 5.73
N ILE A 145 -17.33 -10.36 4.89
CA ILE A 145 -17.80 -8.97 4.90
C ILE A 145 -18.94 -8.81 3.91
N ASP A 146 -18.75 -9.33 2.70
CA ASP A 146 -19.75 -9.30 1.63
C ASP A 146 -19.95 -10.72 1.10
N ASP A 147 -21.14 -11.27 1.31
CA ASP A 147 -21.53 -12.59 0.80
C ASP A 147 -22.11 -12.46 -0.60
N LEU A 148 -21.25 -12.11 -1.55
CA LEU A 148 -21.62 -11.92 -2.96
C LEU A 148 -21.15 -13.10 -3.81
N GLU A 149 -21.66 -13.16 -5.04
CA GLU A 149 -21.07 -14.00 -6.09
C GLU A 149 -19.68 -13.51 -6.48
N LEU A 150 -18.87 -14.39 -7.06
CA LEU A 150 -17.53 -14.03 -7.51
C LEU A 150 -17.59 -13.24 -8.80
N ALA A 151 -17.10 -12.01 -8.78
CA ALA A 151 -16.89 -11.24 -10.00
C ALA A 151 -15.74 -11.86 -10.84
N PRO A 152 -15.76 -11.70 -12.17
CA PRO A 152 -14.61 -12.07 -13.00
C PRO A 152 -13.38 -11.23 -12.65
N LEU A 153 -12.18 -11.82 -12.76
CA LEU A 153 -10.92 -11.10 -12.57
C LEU A 153 -10.80 -9.98 -13.63
N PRO A 154 -10.63 -8.72 -13.22
CA PRO A 154 -10.53 -7.58 -14.14
C PRO A 154 -9.48 -7.77 -15.23
N ASN A 155 -9.81 -7.40 -16.47
CA ASN A 155 -8.88 -7.45 -17.60
C ASN A 155 -7.61 -6.64 -17.32
N ALA A 156 -7.75 -5.43 -16.75
CA ALA A 156 -6.62 -4.57 -16.43
C ALA A 156 -5.66 -5.19 -15.40
N LEU A 157 -6.19 -5.93 -14.41
CA LEU A 157 -5.33 -6.71 -13.51
C LEU A 157 -4.60 -7.80 -14.27
N ARG A 158 -5.25 -8.49 -15.22
CA ARG A 158 -4.66 -9.54 -16.05
C ARG A 158 -3.54 -9.02 -16.95
N GLU A 159 -3.74 -7.85 -17.56
CA GLU A 159 -2.76 -7.17 -18.42
C GLU A 159 -1.51 -6.79 -17.63
N LEU A 160 -1.67 -6.32 -16.39
CA LEU A 160 -0.56 -6.07 -15.47
C LEU A 160 0.28 -7.33 -15.21
N LEU A 161 -0.35 -8.52 -15.19
CA LEU A 161 0.38 -9.79 -15.00
C LEU A 161 1.13 -10.24 -16.26
N ALA A 162 0.73 -9.77 -17.44
CA ALA A 162 1.24 -10.22 -18.74
C ALA A 162 2.41 -9.38 -19.29
N ALA A 163 2.70 -8.21 -18.71
CA ALA A 163 3.79 -7.35 -19.14
C ALA A 163 5.17 -8.00 -18.86
N PRO A 164 6.09 -8.08 -19.84
CA PRO A 164 7.39 -8.73 -19.66
C PRO A 164 8.30 -7.94 -18.72
N SER A 165 8.85 -8.62 -17.71
CA SER A 165 9.94 -8.11 -16.88
C SER A 165 11.23 -7.99 -17.69
N ILE A 166 11.74 -6.77 -17.90
CA ILE A 166 13.00 -6.53 -18.63
C ILE A 166 14.18 -7.09 -17.83
N SER A 167 14.84 -8.13 -18.36
CA SER A 167 16.08 -8.72 -17.83
C SER A 167 17.25 -8.44 -18.79
N ASN A 168 18.37 -7.88 -18.31
CA ASN A 168 19.62 -7.76 -19.08
C ASN A 168 20.84 -8.09 -18.20
N THR A 169 21.67 -9.04 -18.64
CA THR A 169 22.98 -9.38 -18.05
C THR A 169 24.02 -9.51 -19.17
N PRO A 170 25.22 -8.90 -19.04
CA PRO A 170 26.47 -9.60 -19.43
C PRO A 170 27.68 -9.25 -18.49
N PRO A 171 28.93 -9.67 -18.78
CA PRO A 171 29.68 -10.76 -18.15
C PRO A 171 30.70 -10.36 -17.05
N ASN A 172 31.28 -11.38 -16.41
CA ASN A 172 32.12 -11.39 -15.22
C ASN A 172 33.60 -10.96 -15.48
N VAL A 173 34.13 -9.98 -14.74
CA VAL A 173 35.58 -9.69 -14.60
C VAL A 173 35.89 -9.25 -13.16
N LYS A 174 36.93 -9.84 -12.55
CA LYS A 174 37.41 -9.56 -11.18
C LYS A 174 38.19 -8.23 -11.08
N LEU A 175 38.04 -7.51 -9.98
CA LEU A 175 38.87 -6.33 -9.62
C LEU A 175 39.16 -6.27 -8.11
N GLY A 176 40.24 -5.57 -7.74
CA GLY A 176 40.64 -5.27 -6.35
C GLY A 176 41.28 -3.87 -6.19
N ASP A 177 40.96 -3.24 -5.05
CA ASP A 177 41.43 -2.04 -4.26
C ASP A 177 41.89 -0.66 -4.86
N ASP A 178 40.98 0.35 -4.96
CA ASP A 178 41.13 1.84 -5.09
C ASP A 178 39.71 2.52 -5.14
N PRO A 179 39.42 3.68 -4.53
CA PRO A 179 38.12 4.38 -4.65
C PRO A 179 37.68 4.82 -6.07
N SER A 180 38.59 4.87 -7.04
CA SER A 180 38.25 4.91 -8.47
C SER A 180 37.67 3.58 -8.98
N GLN A 181 37.62 2.57 -8.12
CA GLN A 181 37.16 1.19 -8.33
C GLN A 181 35.90 0.83 -7.56
N LEU A 182 35.14 1.82 -7.08
CA LEU A 182 33.70 1.63 -7.12
C LEU A 182 33.40 1.23 -8.57
N SER A 183 32.88 0.01 -8.76
CA SER A 183 32.48 -0.44 -10.09
C SER A 183 31.70 0.70 -10.71
N ARG A 184 31.92 1.03 -12.00
CA ARG A 184 31.22 2.13 -12.68
C ARG A 184 29.72 2.14 -12.33
N ARG A 185 29.19 0.92 -12.22
CA ARG A 185 27.87 0.56 -11.74
C ARG A 185 27.48 1.15 -10.38
N LEU A 186 28.31 1.06 -9.34
CA LEU A 186 28.01 1.63 -8.04
C LEU A 186 27.97 3.16 -8.08
N ARG A 187 28.90 3.80 -8.79
CA ARG A 187 28.87 5.27 -9.00
C ARG A 187 27.60 5.71 -9.71
N GLU A 188 27.28 5.06 -10.82
CA GLU A 188 26.05 5.33 -11.57
C GLU A 188 24.80 5.14 -10.70
N LEU A 189 24.75 4.09 -9.88
CA LEU A 189 23.63 3.85 -8.97
C LEU A 189 23.53 4.90 -7.85
N THR A 190 24.65 5.40 -7.32
CA THR A 190 24.60 6.48 -6.32
C THR A 190 24.07 7.80 -6.89
N GLU A 191 24.10 7.97 -8.21
CA GLU A 191 23.56 9.15 -8.89
C GLU A 191 22.12 8.95 -9.37
N THR A 192 21.81 7.76 -9.88
CA THR A 192 20.56 7.44 -10.58
C THR A 192 19.50 6.79 -9.69
N ASP A 193 19.90 6.13 -8.60
CA ASP A 193 18.99 5.41 -7.71
C ASP A 193 18.79 6.18 -6.39
N PRO A 194 17.61 6.76 -6.15
CA PRO A 194 17.36 7.58 -4.97
C PRO A 194 17.55 6.83 -3.65
N GLN A 195 17.25 5.53 -3.60
CA GLN A 195 17.39 4.73 -2.38
C GLN A 195 18.84 4.42 -2.08
N ILE A 196 19.61 4.03 -3.10
CA ILE A 196 21.05 3.81 -2.92
C ILE A 196 21.72 5.11 -2.56
N LYS A 197 21.36 6.23 -3.20
CA LYS A 197 21.87 7.56 -2.86
C LYS A 197 21.62 7.92 -1.40
N LEU A 198 20.38 7.77 -0.92
CA LEU A 198 20.02 8.04 0.48
C LEU A 198 20.87 7.20 1.44
N ARG A 199 20.96 5.88 1.20
CA ARG A 199 21.74 4.98 2.07
C ARG A 199 23.25 5.22 1.97
N TRP A 200 23.76 5.57 0.79
CA TRP A 200 25.15 5.91 0.55
C TRP A 200 25.60 7.14 1.36
N TYR A 201 24.71 8.09 1.60
CA TYR A 201 24.97 9.26 2.45
C TYR A 201 24.52 9.09 3.90
N GLY A 202 24.11 7.89 4.31
CA GLY A 202 23.79 7.62 5.72
C GLY A 202 22.35 7.95 6.13
N ASP A 203 21.46 8.28 5.20
CA ASP A 203 20.09 8.68 5.52
C ASP A 203 19.23 7.46 5.88
N PRO A 204 18.62 7.40 7.08
CA PRO A 204 17.76 6.30 7.50
C PRO A 204 16.30 6.43 7.02
N LEU A 205 15.94 7.44 6.22
CA LEU A 205 14.58 7.70 5.77
C LEU A 205 13.92 6.44 5.19
N GLY A 206 12.80 6.02 5.78
CA GLY A 206 12.07 4.82 5.38
C GLY A 206 12.56 3.50 6.00
N LEU A 207 13.52 3.54 6.93
CA LEU A 207 13.87 2.40 7.77
C LEU A 207 13.08 2.42 9.08
N ASN A 208 12.81 1.23 9.61
CA ASN A 208 12.18 1.07 10.93
C ASN A 208 13.15 1.40 12.09
N ASP A 209 14.45 1.47 11.79
CA ASP A 209 15.52 1.77 12.72
C ASP A 209 16.49 2.74 12.05
N SER A 210 16.85 3.82 12.74
CA SER A 210 17.79 4.84 12.26
C SER A 210 19.25 4.57 12.66
N SER A 211 19.54 3.39 13.20
CA SER A 211 20.91 3.00 13.56
C SER A 211 21.81 2.85 12.33
N ARG A 212 23.12 3.07 12.52
CA ARG A 212 24.13 2.81 11.48
C ARG A 212 24.04 1.38 10.95
N SER A 213 23.80 0.41 11.82
CA SER A 213 23.66 -1.00 11.42
C SER A 213 22.43 -1.25 10.53
N ALA A 214 21.35 -0.48 10.70
CA ALA A 214 20.19 -0.54 9.84
C ALA A 214 20.47 0.08 8.46
N VAL A 215 21.22 1.18 8.42
CA VAL A 215 21.67 1.81 7.16
C VAL A 215 22.64 0.89 6.40
N ASP A 216 23.64 0.32 7.08
CA ASP A 216 24.60 -0.62 6.50
C ASP A 216 23.90 -1.86 5.93
N LEU A 217 22.97 -2.45 6.69
CA LEU A 217 22.19 -3.61 6.23
C LEU A 217 21.28 -3.25 5.04
N SER A 218 20.70 -2.04 5.04
CA SER A 218 19.86 -1.56 3.94
C SER A 218 20.69 -1.34 2.67
N LEU A 219 21.87 -0.71 2.77
CA LEU A 219 22.77 -0.50 1.64
C LEU A 219 23.25 -1.85 1.09
N ALA A 220 23.68 -2.77 1.97
CA ALA A 220 24.08 -4.12 1.58
C ALA A 220 22.95 -4.86 0.85
N SER A 221 21.71 -4.80 1.36
CA SER A 221 20.56 -5.46 0.72
C SER A 221 20.23 -4.87 -0.66
N LEU A 222 20.33 -3.55 -0.82
CA LEU A 222 20.11 -2.89 -2.11
C LEU A 222 21.15 -3.30 -3.17
N LEU A 223 22.40 -3.50 -2.74
CA LEU A 223 23.49 -3.93 -3.62
C LEU A 223 23.40 -5.43 -3.93
N VAL A 224 23.02 -6.26 -2.95
CA VAL A 224 22.71 -7.69 -3.14
C VAL A 224 21.61 -7.87 -4.20
N ASN A 225 20.51 -7.10 -4.12
CA ASN A 225 19.41 -7.15 -5.09
C ASN A 225 19.81 -6.69 -6.49
N ARG A 226 20.94 -6.00 -6.61
CA ARG A 226 21.54 -5.61 -7.90
C ARG A 226 22.65 -6.57 -8.31
N GLY A 227 22.82 -7.70 -7.63
CA GLY A 227 23.80 -8.71 -8.01
C GLY A 227 25.25 -8.27 -7.83
N PHE A 228 25.52 -7.36 -6.88
CA PHE A 228 26.89 -7.08 -6.43
C PHE A 228 27.44 -8.28 -5.66
N THR A 229 28.73 -8.54 -5.75
CA THR A 229 29.44 -9.60 -5.00
C THR A 229 29.68 -9.17 -3.55
N ASP A 230 29.97 -10.15 -2.68
CA ASP A 230 30.21 -9.87 -1.26
C ASP A 230 31.45 -8.98 -1.04
N ALA A 231 32.46 -9.11 -1.90
CA ALA A 231 33.63 -8.23 -1.89
C ALA A 231 33.24 -6.79 -2.25
N GLU A 232 32.49 -6.58 -3.34
CA GLU A 232 32.05 -5.23 -3.75
C GLU A 232 31.13 -4.58 -2.71
N ILE A 233 30.30 -5.36 -2.01
CA ILE A 233 29.44 -4.86 -0.94
C ILE A 233 30.27 -4.47 0.28
N ALA A 234 31.26 -5.28 0.65
CA ALA A 234 32.18 -4.95 1.73
C ALA A 234 32.94 -3.64 1.42
N ASP A 235 33.38 -3.45 0.18
CA ASP A 235 34.08 -2.23 -0.23
C ASP A 235 33.16 -1.02 -0.27
N ALA A 236 31.93 -1.18 -0.74
CA ALA A 236 30.91 -0.13 -0.67
C ALA A 236 30.67 0.35 0.77
N LEU A 237 30.54 -0.59 1.72
CA LEU A 237 30.35 -0.28 3.14
C LEU A 237 31.57 0.38 3.77
N ARG A 238 32.79 0.05 3.34
CA ARG A 238 34.02 0.72 3.80
C ARG A 238 34.15 2.14 3.26
N LEU A 239 33.82 2.33 1.99
CA LEU A 239 34.02 3.59 1.26
C LEU A 239 32.88 4.60 1.46
N ALA A 240 31.74 4.19 2.04
CA ALA A 240 30.59 5.05 2.22
C ALA A 240 30.91 6.36 2.99
N PRO A 241 30.55 7.55 2.45
CA PRO A 241 30.91 8.85 3.03
C PRO A 241 30.50 9.06 4.49
N TYR A 242 29.36 8.50 4.92
CA TYR A 242 28.85 8.66 6.29
C TYR A 242 29.77 8.06 7.35
N ASN A 243 30.71 7.18 6.98
CA ASN A 243 31.71 6.65 7.89
C ASN A 243 32.60 7.72 8.52
N LYS A 244 32.76 8.89 7.87
CA LYS A 244 33.57 10.02 8.37
C LYS A 244 32.79 10.97 9.28
N GLU A 245 31.47 11.04 9.12
CA GLU A 245 30.62 12.10 9.72
C GLU A 245 29.71 11.60 10.85
N TRP A 246 29.50 10.29 10.96
CA TRP A 246 28.66 9.71 12.02
C TRP A 246 29.33 9.86 13.40
N LYS A 247 28.90 10.87 14.17
CA LYS A 247 29.41 11.28 15.51
C LYS A 247 29.14 10.25 16.64
N GLY A 248 29.36 8.97 16.39
CA GLY A 248 29.25 7.88 17.36
C GLY A 248 30.53 7.07 17.54
N LEU A 249 31.69 7.60 17.12
CA LEU A 249 32.98 6.91 17.16
C LEU A 249 33.59 6.85 18.58
N ALA A 250 32.78 6.49 19.57
CA ALA A 250 33.22 6.07 20.89
C ALA A 250 32.80 4.62 21.21
N ASP A 251 31.97 3.99 20.37
CA ASP A 251 31.52 2.61 20.57
C ASP A 251 32.23 1.66 19.59
N ARG A 252 33.23 0.91 20.09
CA ARG A 252 34.00 -0.12 19.34
C ARG A 252 33.12 -1.19 18.68
N ARG A 253 31.83 -1.24 19.00
CA ARG A 253 30.84 -2.16 18.42
C ARG A 253 30.54 -1.96 16.92
N HIS A 254 30.99 -0.86 16.32
CA HIS A 254 30.74 -0.53 14.90
C HIS A 254 32.02 -0.29 14.08
N GLU A 255 33.16 -0.83 14.54
CA GLU A 255 34.31 -0.98 13.66
C GLU A 255 33.89 -1.91 12.50
N LEU A 256 34.17 -1.51 11.26
CA LEU A 256 33.89 -2.28 10.04
C LEU A 256 34.87 -3.45 9.93
N THR A 257 34.93 -4.27 10.98
CA THR A 257 35.76 -5.47 11.05
C THR A 257 35.30 -6.46 9.99
N PRO A 258 36.20 -7.35 9.53
CA PRO A 258 35.84 -8.42 8.61
C PRO A 258 34.62 -9.23 9.08
N ASP A 259 34.53 -9.50 10.39
CA ASP A 259 33.41 -10.23 10.99
C ASP A 259 32.08 -9.46 10.94
N TYR A 260 32.11 -8.14 11.16
CA TYR A 260 30.91 -7.31 11.04
C TYR A 260 30.40 -7.27 9.61
N LEU A 261 31.30 -7.06 8.64
CA LEU A 261 30.97 -7.04 7.22
C LEU A 261 30.41 -8.39 6.76
N ALA A 262 31.08 -9.49 7.13
CA ALA A 262 30.62 -10.85 6.80
C ALA A 262 29.23 -11.14 7.37
N ARG A 263 28.95 -10.79 8.63
CA ARG A 263 27.62 -10.97 9.23
C ARG A 263 26.55 -10.12 8.55
N THR A 264 26.86 -8.86 8.23
CA THR A 264 25.92 -7.94 7.59
C THR A 264 25.59 -8.39 6.17
N ILE A 265 26.59 -8.82 5.40
CA ILE A 265 26.43 -9.34 4.05
C ILE A 265 25.68 -10.69 4.09
N ALA A 266 26.03 -11.60 4.99
CA ALA A 266 25.30 -12.87 5.16
C ALA A 266 23.83 -12.64 5.55
N LYS A 267 23.54 -11.60 6.34
CA LYS A 267 22.18 -11.19 6.67
C LYS A 267 21.45 -10.59 5.46
N ALA A 268 22.12 -9.79 4.65
CA ALA A 268 21.57 -9.27 3.39
C ALA A 268 21.29 -10.39 2.37
N ARG A 269 22.20 -11.36 2.25
CA ARG A 269 22.08 -12.55 1.38
C ARG A 269 21.06 -13.56 1.86
N SER A 270 20.89 -13.75 3.16
CA SER A 270 19.83 -14.62 3.68
C SER A 270 18.43 -14.01 3.48
N ASN A 271 18.36 -12.69 3.32
CA ASN A 271 17.17 -11.98 2.84
C ASN A 271 17.04 -12.00 1.29
N ASP A 272 18.07 -12.45 0.55
CA ASP A 272 18.14 -12.65 -0.91
C ASP A 272 17.70 -14.06 -1.32
N ARG A 273 16.65 -14.59 -0.67
CA ARG A 273 15.78 -15.54 -1.38
C ARG A 273 15.07 -14.73 -2.46
N PRO A 274 14.78 -15.26 -3.66
CA PRO A 274 14.18 -14.49 -4.75
C PRO A 274 12.90 -13.83 -4.25
N ALA A 275 13.04 -12.56 -3.89
CA ALA A 275 12.07 -11.79 -3.13
C ALA A 275 11.61 -10.66 -4.04
N SER A 276 10.30 -10.70 -4.24
CA SER A 276 9.46 -9.61 -4.72
C SER A 276 9.95 -8.21 -4.29
N PRO A 277 9.87 -7.19 -5.15
CA PRO A 277 10.48 -5.89 -4.90
C PRO A 277 9.83 -5.18 -3.71
N ARG A 278 10.66 -4.65 -2.80
CA ARG A 278 10.24 -3.75 -1.71
C ARG A 278 10.45 -2.28 -2.14
N ALA A 279 9.32 -1.58 -2.20
CA ALA A 279 9.03 -0.15 -2.24
C ALA A 279 10.21 0.85 -2.25
N LEU A 280 10.34 1.58 -3.37
CA LEU A 280 10.80 2.97 -3.41
C LEU A 280 9.69 3.89 -2.91
N SER A 281 9.95 4.62 -1.82
CA SER A 281 9.11 5.74 -1.40
C SER A 281 9.27 6.88 -2.41
N VAL A 282 8.33 6.99 -3.35
CA VAL A 282 8.22 8.16 -4.22
C VAL A 282 7.29 9.15 -3.54
N ALA A 283 7.81 10.35 -3.28
CA ALA A 283 7.01 11.48 -2.83
C ALA A 283 5.78 11.63 -3.73
N THR A 284 4.60 11.65 -3.11
CA THR A 284 3.29 11.83 -3.73
C THR A 284 3.25 13.13 -4.54
N ALA A 285 3.50 13.03 -5.84
CA ALA A 285 3.01 13.99 -6.81
C ALA A 285 1.66 13.47 -7.30
N VAL A 286 0.57 14.10 -6.85
CA VAL A 286 -0.74 13.96 -7.49
C VAL A 286 -0.55 14.40 -8.96
N PRO A 287 -1.02 13.63 -9.96
CA PRO A 287 -0.96 14.11 -11.34
C PRO A 287 -1.72 15.43 -11.40
N LYS A 288 -1.02 16.47 -11.86
CA LYS A 288 -1.60 17.79 -12.11
C LYS A 288 -2.68 17.58 -13.17
N VAL A 289 -3.96 17.59 -12.77
CA VAL A 289 -5.06 17.60 -13.74
C VAL A 289 -4.96 18.94 -14.43
N GLU A 290 -4.48 18.94 -15.67
CA GLU A 290 -4.42 20.18 -16.44
C GLU A 290 -5.85 20.58 -16.81
N PRO A 291 -6.26 21.83 -16.55
CA PRO A 291 -7.57 22.30 -16.94
C PRO A 291 -7.72 22.14 -18.45
N SER A 292 -8.90 21.66 -18.88
CA SER A 292 -9.22 21.56 -20.29
C SER A 292 -9.02 22.93 -20.97
N PRO A 293 -8.42 22.99 -22.16
CA PRO A 293 -8.29 24.24 -22.91
C PRO A 293 -9.64 24.75 -23.43
N ALA A 294 -10.72 23.97 -23.30
CA ALA A 294 -12.06 24.38 -23.68
C ALA A 294 -12.52 25.58 -22.82
N GLN A 295 -12.91 26.67 -23.48
CA GLN A 295 -13.51 27.80 -22.80
C GLN A 295 -14.90 27.42 -22.27
N VAL A 296 -15.20 27.85 -21.06
CA VAL A 296 -16.52 27.72 -20.47
C VAL A 296 -17.43 28.77 -21.14
N GLU A 297 -18.29 28.33 -22.05
CA GLU A 297 -19.18 29.22 -22.81
C GLU A 297 -20.37 29.73 -21.96
N ASP A 298 -20.88 28.90 -21.05
CA ASP A 298 -21.98 29.25 -20.15
C ASP A 298 -21.69 28.79 -18.71
N GLY A 299 -21.42 29.76 -17.82
CA GLY A 299 -21.16 29.50 -16.41
C GLY A 299 -22.36 28.90 -15.67
N ALA A 300 -23.60 29.14 -16.11
CA ALA A 300 -24.78 28.54 -15.52
C ALA A 300 -24.91 27.05 -15.87
N VAL A 301 -24.46 26.64 -17.07
CA VAL A 301 -24.36 25.22 -17.44
C VAL A 301 -23.30 24.54 -16.58
N LEU A 302 -22.10 25.11 -16.50
CA LEU A 302 -21.03 24.56 -15.66
C LEU A 302 -21.46 24.43 -14.20
N LEU A 303 -22.12 25.45 -13.66
CA LEU A 303 -22.66 25.42 -12.30
C LEU A 303 -23.62 24.23 -12.11
N ARG A 304 -24.56 24.01 -13.04
CA ARG A 304 -25.49 22.88 -12.99
C ARG A 304 -24.78 21.52 -13.11
N GLU A 305 -23.74 21.42 -13.94
CA GLU A 305 -22.96 20.20 -14.11
C GLU A 305 -22.17 19.85 -12.83
N VAL A 306 -21.51 20.83 -12.23
CA VAL A 306 -20.77 20.64 -10.97
C VAL A 306 -21.75 20.33 -9.83
N GLU A 307 -22.89 21.04 -9.75
CA GLU A 307 -23.95 20.72 -8.78
C GLU A 307 -24.50 19.30 -8.98
N GLY A 308 -24.73 18.87 -10.22
CA GLY A 308 -25.17 17.52 -10.56
C GLY A 308 -24.16 16.45 -10.15
N CYS A 309 -22.86 16.69 -10.40
CA CYS A 309 -21.77 15.83 -9.98
C CYS A 309 -21.73 15.66 -8.46
N ILE A 310 -21.76 16.77 -7.71
CA ILE A 310 -21.78 16.73 -6.25
C ILE A 310 -23.01 15.97 -5.75
N ASN A 311 -24.20 16.24 -6.32
CA ASN A 311 -25.45 15.61 -5.89
C ASN A 311 -25.51 14.11 -6.17
N SER A 312 -24.79 13.62 -7.18
CA SER A 312 -24.70 12.18 -7.47
C SER A 312 -23.86 11.41 -6.44
N LEU A 313 -23.00 12.12 -5.67
CA LEU A 313 -22.01 11.52 -4.79
C LEU A 313 -22.22 11.85 -3.31
N VAL A 314 -22.93 12.94 -3.01
CA VAL A 314 -23.17 13.45 -1.65
C VAL A 314 -24.61 13.94 -1.50
N ILE A 315 -25.29 13.44 -0.46
CA ILE A 315 -26.63 13.90 -0.09
C ILE A 315 -26.48 15.15 0.78
N LEU A 316 -26.85 16.31 0.25
CA LEU A 316 -26.83 17.60 0.95
C LEU A 316 -28.24 18.15 1.17
N PRO A 317 -28.48 18.93 2.24
CA PRO A 317 -29.74 19.65 2.45
C PRO A 317 -30.08 20.59 1.29
N ALA A 318 -31.36 20.97 1.20
CA ALA A 318 -31.82 21.94 0.21
C ALA A 318 -31.02 23.26 0.33
N HIS A 319 -30.71 23.88 -0.81
CA HIS A 319 -29.91 25.11 -0.93
C HIS A 319 -28.42 25.02 -0.54
N THR A 320 -27.99 24.00 0.22
CA THR A 320 -26.56 23.78 0.53
C THR A 320 -25.77 23.38 -0.72
N LYS A 321 -26.41 22.69 -1.67
CA LYS A 321 -25.81 22.24 -2.93
C LYS A 321 -25.25 23.41 -3.74
N LEU A 322 -26.11 24.38 -4.04
CA LEU A 322 -25.73 25.61 -4.71
C LEU A 322 -24.60 26.35 -3.98
N ALA A 323 -24.66 26.43 -2.65
CA ALA A 323 -23.60 27.09 -1.87
C ALA A 323 -22.24 26.37 -2.01
N VAL A 324 -22.20 25.04 -1.93
CA VAL A 324 -20.98 24.24 -2.11
C VAL A 324 -20.47 24.37 -3.54
N THR A 325 -21.35 24.30 -4.54
CA THR A 325 -20.99 24.47 -5.95
C THR A 325 -20.41 25.86 -6.23
N CYS A 326 -21.06 26.93 -5.73
CA CYS A 326 -20.54 28.29 -5.85
C CYS A 326 -19.17 28.43 -5.17
N TRP A 327 -18.99 27.81 -4.00
CA TRP A 327 -17.71 27.80 -3.30
C TRP A 327 -16.61 27.10 -4.11
N VAL A 328 -16.90 25.93 -4.69
CA VAL A 328 -16.00 25.21 -5.60
C VAL A 328 -15.57 26.09 -6.76
N LEU A 329 -16.52 26.69 -7.49
CA LEU A 329 -16.21 27.57 -8.62
C LEU A 329 -15.40 28.80 -8.17
N ALA A 330 -15.72 29.38 -7.02
CA ALA A 330 -15.00 30.50 -6.47
C ALA A 330 -13.52 30.18 -6.18
N THR A 331 -13.16 28.93 -5.86
CA THR A 331 -11.74 28.54 -5.67
C THR A 331 -10.91 28.71 -6.94
N HIS A 332 -11.52 28.57 -8.14
CA HIS A 332 -10.84 28.80 -9.43
C HIS A 332 -10.72 30.27 -9.80
N CYS A 333 -11.41 31.14 -9.08
CA CYS A 333 -11.40 32.60 -9.26
C CYS A 333 -10.98 33.32 -7.98
N PHE A 334 -10.23 32.65 -7.10
CA PHE A 334 -9.86 33.15 -5.77
C PHE A 334 -9.22 34.55 -5.81
N ASP A 335 -8.35 34.80 -6.79
CA ASP A 335 -7.60 36.06 -6.95
C ASP A 335 -8.48 37.30 -7.18
N PHE A 336 -9.77 37.13 -7.47
CA PHE A 336 -10.73 38.23 -7.63
C PHE A 336 -11.43 38.67 -6.33
N PHE A 337 -11.23 37.93 -5.23
CA PHE A 337 -11.90 38.19 -3.97
C PHE A 337 -10.95 38.77 -2.91
N TRP A 338 -11.36 39.89 -2.30
CA TRP A 338 -10.66 40.47 -1.13
C TRP A 338 -10.88 39.67 0.16
N THR A 339 -11.95 38.88 0.20
CA THR A 339 -12.30 38.05 1.36
C THR A 339 -12.95 36.79 0.84
N PHE A 340 -12.50 35.63 1.33
CA PHE A 340 -12.98 34.33 0.87
C PHE A 340 -13.63 33.56 2.02
N PRO A 341 -14.85 33.03 1.84
CA PRO A 341 -15.54 32.31 2.91
C PRO A 341 -14.95 30.92 3.14
N TYR A 342 -14.93 30.47 4.41
CA TYR A 342 -14.62 29.09 4.74
C TYR A 342 -15.84 28.19 4.55
N LEU A 343 -15.69 27.10 3.79
CA LEU A 343 -16.72 26.07 3.69
C LEU A 343 -16.59 25.09 4.85
N ALA A 344 -17.40 25.30 5.89
CA ALA A 344 -17.45 24.40 7.04
C ALA A 344 -18.46 23.26 6.79
N ILE A 345 -17.97 22.04 6.61
CA ILE A 345 -18.81 20.84 6.49
C ILE A 345 -18.98 20.23 7.87
N THR A 346 -20.13 20.48 8.49
CA THR A 346 -20.48 19.92 9.80
C THR A 346 -21.46 18.77 9.66
N SER A 347 -21.48 17.89 10.66
CA SER A 347 -22.50 16.84 10.71
C SER A 347 -22.94 16.54 12.14
N PRO A 348 -24.19 16.09 12.32
CA PRO A 348 -24.73 15.78 13.65
C PRO A 348 -24.20 14.45 14.19
N THR A 349 -23.79 13.51 13.31
CA THR A 349 -23.35 12.16 13.70
C THR A 349 -22.15 11.67 12.87
N PRO A 350 -21.33 10.74 13.40
CA PRO A 350 -20.30 10.04 12.63
C PRO A 350 -20.87 9.26 11.44
N ARG A 351 -20.06 9.06 10.39
CA ARG A 351 -20.37 8.26 9.17
C ARG A 351 -21.49 8.78 8.25
N CYS A 352 -21.80 10.06 8.32
CA CYS A 352 -22.79 10.75 7.48
C CYS A 352 -22.25 11.28 6.13
N GLY A 353 -21.00 10.98 5.77
CA GLY A 353 -20.41 11.38 4.48
C GLY A 353 -19.52 12.63 4.48
N LYS A 354 -19.02 13.11 5.63
CA LYS A 354 -18.04 14.22 5.66
C LYS A 354 -16.77 13.94 4.83
N THR A 355 -16.14 12.79 5.08
CA THR A 355 -14.95 12.32 4.35
C THR A 355 -15.25 12.22 2.85
N ARG A 356 -16.44 11.72 2.50
CA ARG A 356 -16.90 11.64 1.12
C ARG A 356 -17.08 13.03 0.49
N SER A 357 -17.56 14.01 1.25
CA SER A 357 -17.71 15.39 0.79
C SER A 357 -16.34 16.03 0.51
N LEU A 358 -15.35 15.79 1.38
CA LEU A 358 -13.96 16.22 1.16
C LEU A 358 -13.33 15.58 -0.08
N GLU A 359 -13.54 14.27 -0.31
CA GLU A 359 -13.07 13.58 -1.52
C GLU A 359 -13.66 14.18 -2.80
N VAL A 360 -14.95 14.51 -2.80
CA VAL A 360 -15.60 15.15 -3.95
C VAL A 360 -15.03 16.55 -4.18
N LEU A 361 -14.85 17.33 -3.12
CA LEU A 361 -14.22 18.65 -3.23
C LEU A 361 -12.78 18.57 -3.74
N GLU A 362 -12.00 17.57 -3.30
CA GLU A 362 -10.62 17.37 -3.74
C GLU A 362 -10.49 17.21 -5.26
N CYS A 363 -11.52 16.69 -5.92
CA CYS A 363 -11.54 16.59 -7.39
C CYS A 363 -11.96 17.88 -8.10
N LEU A 364 -12.68 18.77 -7.42
CA LEU A 364 -13.38 19.88 -8.05
C LEU A 364 -12.75 21.25 -7.78
N VAL A 365 -12.07 21.43 -6.66
CA VAL A 365 -11.48 22.72 -6.26
C VAL A 365 -10.17 23.00 -6.98
N HIS A 366 -9.78 24.27 -7.03
CA HIS A 366 -8.51 24.70 -7.59
C HIS A 366 -7.33 24.28 -6.71
N LYS A 367 -6.32 23.61 -7.30
CA LYS A 367 -5.09 23.18 -6.60
C LYS A 367 -5.38 22.51 -5.24
N PRO A 368 -6.09 21.37 -5.23
CA PRO A 368 -6.49 20.72 -3.98
C PRO A 368 -5.26 20.30 -3.16
N HIS A 369 -5.29 20.55 -1.86
CA HIS A 369 -4.35 19.98 -0.92
C HIS A 369 -5.08 19.47 0.32
N ARG A 370 -5.32 18.16 0.36
CA ARG A 370 -5.96 17.51 1.49
C ARG A 370 -4.95 17.19 2.58
N SER A 371 -5.31 17.50 3.83
CA SER A 371 -4.47 17.23 4.98
C SER A 371 -5.28 16.80 6.19
N SER A 372 -4.85 15.69 6.81
CA SER A 372 -5.43 15.16 8.05
C SER A 372 -4.51 15.33 9.27
N ASN A 373 -3.19 15.46 9.05
CA ASN A 373 -2.24 15.46 10.17
C ASN A 373 -0.91 16.20 9.92
N ILE A 374 -0.90 17.26 9.11
CA ILE A 374 0.31 18.06 8.84
C ILE A 374 0.72 18.91 10.06
N SER A 375 2.03 19.11 10.25
CA SER A 375 2.54 20.06 11.24
C SER A 375 2.37 21.51 10.75
N GLU A 376 2.22 22.46 11.66
CA GLU A 376 2.04 23.89 11.34
C GLU A 376 3.14 24.42 10.40
N ALA A 377 4.41 24.16 10.73
CA ALA A 377 5.55 24.60 9.92
C ALA A 377 5.58 23.96 8.52
N ALA A 378 5.01 22.77 8.34
CA ALA A 378 4.88 22.16 7.03
C ALA A 378 3.69 22.77 6.25
N LEU A 379 2.58 23.06 6.93
CA LEU A 379 1.43 23.73 6.33
C LEU A 379 1.78 25.13 5.81
N TYR A 380 2.49 25.95 6.60
CA TYR A 380 2.97 27.27 6.17
C TYR A 380 3.83 27.20 4.91
N ARG A 381 4.76 26.25 4.85
CA ARG A 381 5.63 26.06 3.67
C ARG A 381 4.84 25.67 2.43
N VAL A 382 3.81 24.84 2.58
CA VAL A 382 2.94 24.44 1.48
C VAL A 382 2.10 25.62 0.99
N VAL A 383 1.48 26.38 1.90
CA VAL A 383 0.68 27.56 1.53
C VAL A 383 1.53 28.60 0.82
N GLN A 384 2.69 28.95 1.39
CA GLN A 384 3.58 29.96 0.80
C GLN A 384 4.10 29.55 -0.58
N LYS A 385 4.36 28.26 -0.80
CA LYS A 385 4.96 27.77 -2.04
C LYS A 385 3.95 27.46 -3.14
N HIS A 386 2.79 26.93 -2.76
CA HIS A 386 1.86 26.32 -3.71
C HIS A 386 0.50 27.03 -3.79
N GLN A 387 0.16 27.85 -2.78
CA GLN A 387 -1.15 28.51 -2.64
C GLN A 387 -2.32 27.57 -3.00
N PRO A 388 -2.47 26.44 -2.30
CA PRO A 388 -3.50 25.47 -2.62
C PRO A 388 -4.85 25.81 -1.98
N THR A 389 -5.92 25.21 -2.49
CA THR A 389 -7.16 25.07 -1.71
C THR A 389 -6.96 23.99 -0.66
N LEU A 390 -6.90 24.41 0.61
CA LEU A 390 -6.71 23.50 1.74
C LEU A 390 -8.01 22.78 2.09
N LEU A 391 -7.95 21.45 2.11
CA LEU A 391 -9.04 20.57 2.52
C LEU A 391 -8.64 19.85 3.81
N LEU A 392 -9.12 20.38 4.94
CA LEU A 392 -8.74 19.89 6.26
C LEU A 392 -9.75 18.87 6.78
N ASP A 393 -9.27 17.67 7.11
CA ASP A 393 -10.07 16.61 7.73
C ASP A 393 -9.90 16.63 9.26
N GLU A 394 -10.90 16.12 9.99
CA GLU A 394 -10.91 16.03 11.47
C GLU A 394 -10.66 17.34 12.24
N VAL A 395 -11.08 18.49 11.70
CA VAL A 395 -10.89 19.80 12.36
C VAL A 395 -11.58 19.86 13.74
N GLU A 396 -12.65 19.09 13.95
CA GLU A 396 -13.31 18.94 15.25
C GLU A 396 -12.41 18.36 16.37
N ASN A 397 -11.43 17.51 16.02
CA ASN A 397 -10.48 16.94 16.98
C ASN A 397 -9.46 17.99 17.48
N LEU A 398 -9.48 19.18 16.86
CA LEU A 398 -8.66 20.33 17.23
C LEU A 398 -9.36 21.24 18.24
N GLY A 399 -10.57 20.95 18.71
CA GLY A 399 -11.29 21.80 19.66
C GLY A 399 -10.77 21.80 21.11
N GLY A 400 -9.79 20.95 21.45
CA GLY A 400 -9.24 20.83 22.81
C GLY A 400 -8.03 21.74 23.05
N LYS A 401 -7.76 22.10 24.32
CA LYS A 401 -6.60 22.87 24.83
C LYS A 401 -5.24 22.22 24.50
N ARG A 402 -4.91 22.10 23.21
CA ARG A 402 -3.63 21.63 22.68
C ARG A 402 -3.10 22.75 21.81
N GLU A 403 -1.85 23.12 22.04
CA GLU A 403 -1.04 24.10 21.29
C GLU A 403 -1.27 24.08 19.76
N ARG A 404 -1.52 22.89 19.20
CA ARG A 404 -1.85 22.67 17.77
C ARG A 404 -3.17 23.30 17.29
N ALA A 405 -4.17 23.38 18.18
CA ALA A 405 -5.47 24.00 17.91
C ALA A 405 -5.37 25.52 17.76
N GLU A 406 -4.55 26.15 18.61
CA GLU A 406 -4.30 27.58 18.62
C GLU A 406 -3.50 28.00 17.39
N ALA A 407 -2.49 27.21 17.03
CA ALA A 407 -1.73 27.37 15.79
C ALA A 407 -2.61 27.38 14.53
N LEU A 408 -3.49 26.38 14.36
CA LEU A 408 -4.39 26.34 13.20
C LEU A 408 -5.40 27.49 13.21
N ARG A 409 -5.94 27.87 14.38
CA ARG A 409 -6.81 29.05 14.50
C ARG A 409 -6.08 30.35 14.15
N GLY A 410 -4.81 30.49 14.54
CA GLY A 410 -3.98 31.63 14.16
C GLY A 410 -3.80 31.73 12.65
N LEU A 411 -3.55 30.59 11.99
CA LEU A 411 -3.43 30.51 10.53
C LEU A 411 -4.76 30.86 9.83
N LEU A 412 -5.89 30.32 10.28
CA LEU A 412 -7.20 30.63 9.70
C LEU A 412 -7.62 32.09 9.96
N ASN A 413 -7.34 32.65 11.13
CA ASN A 413 -7.71 34.03 11.44
C ASN A 413 -6.81 35.08 10.77
N SER A 414 -5.61 34.71 10.36
CA SER A 414 -4.69 35.63 9.65
C SER A 414 -5.00 35.76 8.16
N GLY A 415 -5.94 34.97 7.62
CA GLY A 415 -6.47 35.14 6.26
C GLY A 415 -5.45 34.90 5.14
N TYR A 416 -4.46 34.04 5.39
CA TYR A 416 -3.48 33.61 4.38
C TYR A 416 -4.05 32.64 3.34
#